data_AF-A0A972X9P8-F1
#
_entry.id   AF-A0A972X9P8-F1
#
_cell.length_a   1.000
_cell.length_b   1.000
_cell.length_c   1.000
_cell.angle_alpha   90.00
_cell.angle_beta   90.00
_cell.angle_gamma   90.00
#
_symmetry.space_group_name_H-M   'P 1'
#
loop_
_entity.id
_entity.type
_entity.pdbx_description
1 polymer ?
#
loop_
_entity_poly.entity_id
_entity_poly.type
_entity_poly.pdbx_seq_one_letter_code
_entity_poly.pdbx_strand_id
1 'polypeptide(L)'
;MQADADRSQQPAEAWRPLMVLALILAIEAAVIGWCFGGWLLTMPGKRYLSIVLLGILGGLWSHVERHREEYCSARVSWPLFAGQIVSFAGVFAALGWLAAGAPQTPLGDVGMALAVALPAAAWLACSLGAIAPRLALAQTLLGTAAACAAFAVLTWNMGDLTQSFWNQTSEPTIRMVELLLGPCADGPVVRPEPFVIGTDSFRVRILASCSGFQGIGLVTMLLSGYLFWFRSSLRFPQAILLLPVGVVLIWLANVVRITALILVGIWISPEIALDGFHSAAGWIAFLTVGLGIIWTASCMPFFTRIEPALSGADDAASASVVNVPGMPPIHDVGQPATITSATCLLPFLVLTAITILTRALTSGFDLLYPVRVVCVAAVLWHLRQQLRWRDCQISLMPVAIGAGAFAVWMMLTPAVATSSALAAASQDPAHLRSPWAALWLCFRVAGSVLTVPIAEELFFRGFLTRRCISEDADSVPIGQFSWFSFLVSSIAFGALHGDAWLAAIVVGMLFGLALSTRRRLFDAVVAHATTNALLSGYVIATGSWAQWG
;
A
#
# COMPACT_ATOMS: atom_id res chain seq x y z
N MET A 1 1.87 -32.76 50.17
CA MET A 1 0.72 -32.05 49.56
C MET A 1 0.89 -30.53 49.76
N GLN A 2 2.02 -29.96 49.32
CA GLN A 2 2.35 -28.54 49.52
C GLN A 2 3.49 -28.10 48.59
N ALA A 3 3.33 -28.35 47.28
CA ALA A 3 4.30 -27.91 46.27
C ALA A 3 3.63 -27.42 44.96
N ASP A 4 2.34 -27.06 44.99
CA ASP A 4 1.57 -26.69 43.78
C ASP A 4 0.88 -25.30 43.87
N ALA A 5 1.25 -24.48 44.87
CA ALA A 5 0.56 -23.21 45.14
C ALA A 5 1.29 -21.95 44.65
N ASP A 6 2.28 -22.05 43.75
CA ASP A 6 3.10 -20.89 43.34
C ASP A 6 3.06 -20.55 41.84
N ARG A 7 2.20 -21.20 41.04
CA ARG A 7 2.06 -20.89 39.60
C ARG A 7 1.13 -19.72 39.28
N SER A 8 0.46 -19.12 40.26
CA SER A 8 -0.53 -18.06 40.03
C SER A 8 -0.03 -16.62 40.24
N GLN A 9 1.25 -16.40 40.61
CA GLN A 9 1.82 -15.06 40.83
C GLN A 9 2.92 -14.63 39.82
N GLN A 10 3.17 -15.37 38.74
CA GLN A 10 4.24 -15.07 37.78
C GLN A 10 3.96 -14.17 36.55
N PRO A 11 2.77 -13.58 36.28
CA PRO A 11 2.60 -12.81 35.05
C PRO A 11 3.26 -11.42 35.08
N ALA A 12 3.49 -10.82 36.26
CA ALA A 12 4.00 -9.44 36.36
C ALA A 12 5.51 -9.31 36.18
N GLU A 13 6.31 -10.34 36.51
CA GLU A 13 7.78 -10.28 36.37
C GLU A 13 8.24 -10.57 34.93
N ALA A 14 7.46 -11.36 34.19
CA ALA A 14 7.76 -11.78 32.83
C ALA A 14 7.81 -10.63 31.80
N TRP A 15 7.11 -9.53 32.05
CA TRP A 15 7.08 -8.38 31.12
C TRP A 15 8.04 -7.25 31.47
N ARG A 16 8.61 -7.24 32.69
CA ARG A 16 9.44 -6.14 33.19
C ARG A 16 10.55 -5.72 32.21
N PRO A 17 11.33 -6.63 31.61
CA PRO A 17 12.43 -6.22 30.75
C PRO A 17 11.95 -5.62 29.42
N LEU A 18 10.87 -6.16 28.86
CA LEU A 18 10.26 -5.67 27.63
C LEU A 18 9.59 -4.30 27.85
N MET A 19 8.92 -4.10 29.00
CA MET A 19 8.33 -2.82 29.38
C MET A 19 9.39 -1.73 29.60
N VAL A 20 10.50 -2.06 30.27
CA VAL A 20 11.61 -1.12 30.50
C VAL A 20 12.21 -0.68 29.17
N LEU A 21 12.46 -1.62 28.24
CA LEU A 21 12.99 -1.25 26.93
C LEU A 21 11.98 -0.45 26.09
N ALA A 22 10.70 -0.82 26.09
CA ALA A 22 9.66 -0.07 25.39
C ALA A 22 9.55 1.37 25.92
N LEU A 23 9.68 1.57 27.23
CA LEU A 23 9.74 2.89 27.84
C LEU A 23 10.98 3.68 27.40
N ILE A 24 12.15 3.03 27.33
CA ILE A 24 13.39 3.67 26.87
C ILE A 24 13.27 4.10 25.41
N LEU A 25 12.79 3.21 24.54
CA LEU A 25 12.55 3.53 23.12
C LEU A 25 11.54 4.67 22.96
N ALA A 26 10.51 4.73 23.81
CA ALA A 26 9.54 5.83 23.80
C ALA A 26 10.19 7.15 24.22
N ILE A 27 11.05 7.15 25.23
CA ILE A 27 11.83 8.33 25.65
C ILE A 27 12.77 8.78 24.53
N GLU A 28 13.50 7.86 23.92
CA GLU A 28 14.41 8.14 22.81
C GLU A 28 13.70 8.73 21.59
N ALA A 29 12.55 8.15 21.21
CA ALA A 29 11.71 8.67 20.15
C ALA A 29 11.17 10.08 20.49
N ALA A 30 10.78 10.31 21.75
CA ALA A 30 10.33 11.63 22.21
C ALA A 30 11.47 12.66 22.17
N VAL A 31 12.70 12.28 22.53
CA VAL A 31 13.90 13.13 22.46
C VAL A 31 14.23 13.50 21.01
N ILE A 32 14.23 12.53 20.09
CA ILE A 32 14.41 12.79 18.65
C ILE A 32 13.30 13.72 18.14
N GLY A 33 12.04 13.43 18.49
CA GLY A 33 10.90 14.24 18.10
C GLY A 33 10.97 15.68 18.62
N TRP A 34 11.39 15.87 19.87
CA TRP A 34 11.55 17.20 20.47
C TRP A 34 12.67 18.00 19.79
N CYS A 35 13.83 17.39 19.58
CA CYS A 35 15.01 18.09 19.08
C CYS A 35 14.99 18.29 17.55
N PHE A 36 14.48 17.31 16.81
CA PHE A 36 14.59 17.25 15.36
C PHE A 36 13.25 17.18 14.63
N GLY A 37 12.12 17.08 15.34
CA GLY A 37 10.80 16.84 14.73
C GLY A 37 10.43 17.85 13.66
N GLY A 38 10.65 19.15 13.91
CA GLY A 38 10.37 20.20 12.93
C GLY A 38 11.18 20.06 11.63
N TRP A 39 12.43 19.64 11.72
CA TRP A 39 13.32 19.43 10.58
C TRP A 39 13.09 18.07 9.89
N LEU A 40 12.84 17.00 10.65
CA LEU A 40 12.42 15.71 10.09
C LEU A 40 11.13 15.83 9.28
N LEU A 41 10.23 16.73 9.69
CA LEU A 41 9.02 17.06 8.94
C LEU A 41 9.28 17.80 7.63
N THR A 42 10.45 18.35 7.37
CA THR A 42 10.76 19.02 6.08
C THR A 42 11.48 18.09 5.09
N MET A 43 11.83 16.87 5.48
CA MET A 43 12.57 15.96 4.60
C MET A 43 11.76 15.45 3.40
N PRO A 44 12.37 15.43 2.19
CA PRO A 44 11.77 14.80 1.02
C PRO A 44 11.65 13.28 1.24
N GLY A 45 10.54 12.68 0.80
CA GLY A 45 10.32 11.23 0.93
C GLY A 45 9.88 10.75 2.33
N LYS A 46 9.73 11.63 3.32
CA LYS A 46 9.29 11.32 4.70
C LYS A 46 8.07 10.39 4.77
N ARG A 47 7.09 10.57 3.89
CA ARG A 47 5.86 9.75 3.85
C ARG A 47 6.14 8.28 3.59
N TYR A 48 7.03 7.97 2.64
CA TYR A 48 7.34 6.61 2.24
C TYR A 48 8.18 5.92 3.30
N LEU A 49 9.12 6.67 3.91
CA LEU A 49 9.90 6.20 5.05
C LEU A 49 9.00 5.83 6.24
N SER A 50 8.06 6.70 6.63
CA SER A 50 7.15 6.44 7.74
C SER A 50 6.24 5.23 7.51
N ILE A 51 5.67 5.07 6.30
CA ILE A 51 4.81 3.93 5.96
C ILE A 51 5.58 2.61 6.04
N VAL A 52 6.80 2.56 5.48
CA VAL A 52 7.63 1.34 5.50
C VAL A 52 8.09 1.02 6.92
N LEU A 53 8.52 2.02 7.70
CA LEU A 53 8.90 1.82 9.10
C LEU A 53 7.72 1.28 9.93
N LEU A 54 6.51 1.80 9.75
CA LEU A 54 5.31 1.27 10.41
C LEU A 54 5.03 -0.18 9.99
N GLY A 55 5.23 -0.53 8.72
CA GLY A 55 5.08 -1.90 8.23
C GLY A 55 6.08 -2.86 8.88
N ILE A 56 7.34 -2.41 9.01
CA ILE A 56 8.40 -3.14 9.67
C ILE A 56 8.11 -3.31 11.17
N LEU A 57 7.70 -2.23 11.86
CA LEU A 57 7.30 -2.29 13.26
C LEU A 57 6.12 -3.23 13.49
N GLY A 58 5.14 -3.25 12.59
CA GLY A 58 4.02 -4.19 12.65
C GLY A 58 4.44 -5.64 12.40
N GLY A 59 5.38 -5.87 11.49
CA GLY A 59 6.00 -7.19 11.27
C GLY A 59 6.77 -7.68 12.49
N LEU A 60 7.56 -6.79 13.12
CA LEU A 60 8.28 -7.06 14.36
C LEU A 60 7.30 -7.35 15.51
N TRP A 61 6.24 -6.57 15.65
CA TRP A 61 5.20 -6.82 16.66
C TRP A 61 4.54 -8.19 16.47
N SER A 62 4.20 -8.57 15.24
CA SER A 62 3.70 -9.91 14.95
C SER A 62 4.69 -11.02 15.30
N HIS A 63 5.99 -10.78 15.09
CA HIS A 63 7.02 -11.73 15.45
C HIS A 63 7.13 -11.88 16.97
N VAL A 64 7.09 -10.77 17.71
CA VAL A 64 7.06 -10.74 19.18
C VAL A 64 5.84 -11.50 19.70
N GLU A 65 4.66 -11.26 19.13
CA GLU A 65 3.44 -11.96 19.55
C GLU A 65 3.51 -13.47 19.30
N ARG A 66 4.09 -13.91 18.17
CA ARG A 66 4.28 -15.34 17.88
C ARG A 66 5.24 -16.04 18.82
N HIS A 67 6.24 -15.33 19.33
CA HIS A 67 7.24 -15.86 20.25
C HIS A 67 7.07 -15.30 21.67
N ARG A 68 5.84 -14.92 22.03
CA ARG A 68 5.51 -14.19 23.26
C ARG A 68 6.13 -14.84 24.49
N GLU A 69 6.07 -16.16 24.61
CA GLU A 69 6.63 -16.91 25.74
C GLU A 69 8.16 -16.79 25.85
N GLU A 70 8.87 -16.74 24.71
CA GLU A 70 10.32 -16.56 24.67
C GLU A 70 10.71 -15.12 25.05
N TYR A 71 9.95 -14.13 24.58
CA TYR A 71 10.14 -12.72 24.95
C TYR A 71 9.81 -12.45 26.42
N CYS A 72 8.78 -13.10 26.97
CA CYS A 72 8.38 -13.01 28.37
C CYS A 72 9.40 -13.63 29.34
N SER A 73 10.22 -14.58 28.89
CA SER A 73 11.24 -15.23 29.72
C SER A 73 12.66 -14.72 29.44
N ALA A 74 12.79 -13.77 28.50
CA ALA A 74 14.08 -13.28 28.08
C ALA A 74 14.75 -12.39 29.15
N ARG A 75 16.06 -12.53 29.26
CA ARG A 75 16.91 -11.67 30.08
C ARG A 75 17.56 -10.60 29.22
N VAL A 76 17.69 -9.39 29.76
CA VAL A 76 18.35 -8.29 29.07
C VAL A 76 19.83 -8.59 28.93
N SER A 77 20.32 -8.53 27.70
CA SER A 77 21.76 -8.53 27.43
C SER A 77 22.33 -7.13 27.66
N TRP A 78 22.99 -6.92 28.79
CA TRP A 78 23.64 -5.65 29.13
C TRP A 78 24.62 -5.13 28.06
N PRO A 79 25.42 -5.98 27.37
CA PRO A 79 26.26 -5.53 26.26
C PRO A 79 25.46 -4.98 25.07
N LEU A 80 24.36 -5.63 24.70
CA LEU A 80 23.49 -5.16 23.61
C LEU A 80 22.71 -3.91 24.01
N PHE A 81 22.34 -3.79 25.27
CA PHE A 81 21.74 -2.59 25.84
C PHE A 81 22.72 -1.40 25.82
N ALA A 82 23.99 -1.62 26.19
CA ALA A 82 25.02 -0.59 26.05
C ALA A 82 25.25 -0.22 24.58
N GLY A 83 25.28 -1.21 23.68
CA GLY A 83 25.33 -0.99 22.23
C GLY A 83 24.15 -0.19 21.70
N GLN A 84 22.95 -0.39 22.27
CA GLN A 84 21.74 0.36 21.96
C GLN A 84 21.87 1.85 22.33
N ILE A 85 22.39 2.16 23.52
CA ILE A 85 22.61 3.55 23.95
C ILE A 85 23.67 4.23 23.06
N VAL A 86 24.77 3.55 22.77
CA VAL A 86 25.85 4.08 21.92
C VAL A 86 25.35 4.34 20.49
N SER A 87 24.56 3.43 19.94
CA SER A 87 23.98 3.59 18.61
C SER A 87 22.90 4.67 18.57
N PHE A 88 22.08 4.80 19.62
CA PHE A 88 21.15 5.93 19.77
C PHE A 88 21.90 7.27 19.79
N ALA A 89 22.99 7.38 20.56
CA ALA A 89 23.83 8.57 20.58
C ALA A 89 24.42 8.87 19.19
N GLY A 90 24.80 7.82 18.44
CA GLY A 90 25.23 7.93 17.04
C GLY A 90 24.14 8.46 16.11
N VAL A 91 22.89 7.96 16.24
CA VAL A 91 21.73 8.48 15.50
C VAL A 91 21.49 9.95 15.84
N PHE A 92 21.46 10.27 17.14
CA PHE A 92 21.22 11.63 17.62
C PHE A 92 22.29 12.61 17.12
N ALA A 93 23.56 12.20 17.14
CA ALA A 93 24.66 12.99 16.61
C ALA A 93 24.58 13.17 15.08
N ALA A 94 24.22 12.12 14.34
CA ALA A 94 24.05 12.19 12.89
C ALA A 94 22.89 13.12 12.49
N LEU A 95 21.76 13.03 13.19
CA LEU A 95 20.63 13.94 13.00
C LEU A 95 20.99 15.39 13.36
N GLY A 96 21.74 15.61 14.44
CA GLY A 96 22.24 16.93 14.82
C GLY A 96 23.20 17.52 13.81
N TRP A 97 24.13 16.72 13.29
CA TRP A 97 25.07 17.11 12.24
C TRP A 97 24.35 17.55 10.96
N LEU A 98 23.33 16.79 10.56
CA LEU A 98 22.48 17.14 9.42
C LEU A 98 21.61 18.38 9.64
N ALA A 99 20.94 18.48 10.79
CA ALA A 99 20.09 19.61 11.13
C ALA A 99 20.88 20.93 11.23
N ALA A 100 22.15 20.86 11.58
CA ALA A 100 23.07 22.00 11.62
C ALA A 100 23.58 22.45 10.24
N GLY A 101 23.21 21.75 9.14
CA GLY A 101 23.69 22.08 7.79
C GLY A 101 25.19 21.89 7.63
N ALA A 102 25.78 20.93 8.36
CA ALA A 102 27.21 20.69 8.36
C ALA A 102 27.72 20.30 6.95
N PRO A 103 29.00 20.60 6.63
CA PRO A 103 29.56 20.38 5.29
C PRO A 103 29.47 18.92 4.86
N GLN A 104 29.22 18.69 3.57
CA GLN A 104 29.08 17.35 3.00
C GLN A 104 30.27 16.45 3.38
N THR A 105 29.98 15.16 3.64
CA THR A 105 31.04 14.17 3.85
C THR A 105 31.93 14.10 2.59
N PRO A 106 33.16 13.54 2.69
CA PRO A 106 34.00 13.28 1.51
C PRO A 106 33.31 12.39 0.45
N LEU A 107 32.27 11.66 0.84
CA LEU A 107 31.45 10.79 0.01
C LEU A 107 30.14 11.46 -0.45
N GLY A 108 30.02 12.80 -0.29
CA GLY A 108 28.84 13.56 -0.65
C GLY A 108 27.58 13.10 0.09
N ASP A 109 26.46 13.06 -0.63
CA ASP A 109 25.14 12.67 -0.13
C ASP A 109 25.05 11.18 0.25
N VAL A 110 25.88 10.33 -0.36
CA VAL A 110 25.95 8.90 -0.02
C VAL A 110 26.56 8.70 1.37
N GLY A 111 27.67 9.38 1.68
CA GLY A 111 28.26 9.30 3.02
C GLY A 111 27.35 9.89 4.09
N MET A 112 26.59 10.92 3.72
CA MET A 112 25.58 11.54 4.58
C MET A 112 24.43 10.57 4.89
N ALA A 113 23.92 9.86 3.88
CA ALA A 113 22.91 8.84 4.07
C ALA A 113 23.42 7.65 4.91
N LEU A 114 24.66 7.19 4.68
CA LEU A 114 25.28 6.12 5.47
C LEU A 114 25.54 6.53 6.92
N ALA A 115 25.91 7.80 7.17
CA ALA A 115 26.13 8.34 8.51
C ALA A 115 24.86 8.32 9.38
N VAL A 116 23.67 8.35 8.78
CA VAL A 116 22.39 8.18 9.49
C VAL A 116 21.96 6.71 9.52
N ALA A 117 22.05 6.03 8.38
CA ALA A 117 21.50 4.70 8.21
C ALA A 117 22.23 3.64 9.05
N LEU A 118 23.56 3.72 9.17
CA LEU A 118 24.35 2.74 9.93
C LEU A 118 24.08 2.83 11.46
N PRO A 119 24.12 4.01 12.10
CA PRO A 119 23.74 4.13 13.51
C PRO A 119 22.27 3.75 13.74
N ALA A 120 21.36 4.10 12.82
CA ALA A 120 19.95 3.73 12.96
C ALA A 120 19.72 2.22 12.85
N ALA A 121 20.45 1.55 11.95
CA ALA A 121 20.45 0.09 11.85
C ALA A 121 20.98 -0.55 13.13
N ALA A 122 22.12 -0.06 13.62
CA ALA A 122 22.73 -0.54 14.86
C ALA A 122 21.80 -0.32 16.05
N TRP A 123 21.15 0.83 16.14
CA TRP A 123 20.17 1.16 17.19
C TRP A 123 18.98 0.21 17.17
N LEU A 124 18.40 -0.03 15.99
CA LEU A 124 17.30 -0.97 15.84
C LEU A 124 17.74 -2.41 16.16
N ALA A 125 18.89 -2.86 15.65
CA ALA A 125 19.43 -4.19 15.88
C ALA A 125 19.77 -4.44 17.36
N CYS A 126 20.39 -3.47 18.04
CA CYS A 126 20.72 -3.57 19.45
C CYS A 126 19.48 -3.48 20.35
N SER A 127 18.51 -2.63 20.02
CA SER A 127 17.22 -2.55 20.72
C SER A 127 16.48 -3.87 20.67
N LEU A 128 16.39 -4.46 19.48
CA LEU A 128 15.69 -5.72 19.30
C LEU A 128 16.48 -6.91 19.87
N GLY A 129 17.80 -6.91 19.74
CA GLY A 129 18.69 -7.96 20.24
C GLY A 129 18.81 -7.98 21.77
N ALA A 130 18.61 -6.85 22.45
CA ALA A 130 18.60 -6.77 23.91
C ALA A 130 17.51 -7.64 24.56
N ILE A 131 16.44 -7.99 23.81
CA ILE A 131 15.28 -8.76 24.31
C ILE A 131 15.34 -10.25 23.93
N ALA A 132 16.30 -10.72 23.11
CA ALA A 132 16.26 -12.11 22.64
C ALA A 132 17.66 -12.62 22.22
N PRO A 133 18.44 -13.19 23.16
CA PRO A 133 19.84 -13.56 22.90
C PRO A 133 20.01 -14.89 22.13
N ARG A 134 18.97 -15.43 21.47
CA ARG A 134 19.10 -16.66 20.66
C ARG A 134 19.48 -16.33 19.21
N LEU A 135 20.52 -17.00 18.71
CA LEU A 135 21.19 -16.75 17.42
C LEU A 135 20.22 -16.63 16.21
N ALA A 136 19.12 -17.40 16.21
CA ALA A 136 18.11 -17.37 15.13
C ALA A 136 17.27 -16.09 15.10
N LEU A 137 17.00 -15.50 16.28
CA LEU A 137 16.21 -14.28 16.39
C LEU A 137 17.08 -13.06 16.03
N ALA A 138 18.35 -13.08 16.44
CA ALA A 138 19.34 -12.07 16.06
C ALA A 138 19.49 -11.89 14.53
N GLN A 139 19.50 -12.98 13.75
CA GLN A 139 19.59 -12.91 12.27
C GLN A 139 18.40 -12.19 11.63
N THR A 140 17.20 -12.42 12.15
CA THR A 140 15.97 -11.79 11.63
C THR A 140 15.97 -10.28 11.92
N LEU A 141 16.44 -9.89 13.11
CA LEU A 141 16.50 -8.49 13.53
C LEU A 141 17.63 -7.72 12.82
N LEU A 142 18.79 -8.34 12.63
CA LEU A 142 19.89 -7.81 11.81
C LEU A 142 19.47 -7.63 10.35
N GLY A 143 18.78 -8.61 9.77
CA GLY A 143 18.23 -8.49 8.42
C GLY A 143 17.21 -7.35 8.29
N THR A 144 16.37 -7.17 9.32
CA THR A 144 15.39 -6.08 9.36
C THR A 144 16.06 -4.71 9.48
N ALA A 145 17.06 -4.58 10.36
CA ALA A 145 17.84 -3.36 10.52
C ALA A 145 18.63 -3.01 9.25
N ALA A 146 19.25 -3.98 8.59
CA ALA A 146 19.92 -3.80 7.31
C ALA A 146 18.93 -3.35 6.22
N ALA A 147 17.72 -3.92 6.18
CA ALA A 147 16.68 -3.52 5.25
C ALA A 147 16.19 -2.08 5.49
N CYS A 148 15.97 -1.68 6.75
CA CYS A 148 15.64 -0.30 7.11
C CYS A 148 16.73 0.68 6.66
N ALA A 149 17.99 0.33 6.89
CA ALA A 149 19.14 1.16 6.53
C ALA A 149 19.26 1.33 5.02
N ALA A 150 19.19 0.21 4.28
CA ALA A 150 19.23 0.22 2.83
C ALA A 150 18.07 1.04 2.25
N PHE A 151 16.86 0.87 2.80
CA PHE A 151 15.69 1.62 2.37
C PHE A 151 15.82 3.12 2.64
N ALA A 152 16.29 3.51 3.83
CA ALA A 152 16.53 4.91 4.17
C ALA A 152 17.51 5.57 3.20
N VAL A 153 18.65 4.90 2.92
CA VAL A 153 19.64 5.38 1.94
C VAL A 153 19.04 5.52 0.54
N LEU A 154 18.27 4.52 0.08
CA LEU A 154 17.60 4.54 -1.22
C LEU A 154 16.61 5.70 -1.33
N THR A 155 15.79 5.93 -0.30
CA THR A 155 14.82 7.04 -0.29
C THR A 155 15.47 8.40 -0.25
N TRP A 156 16.58 8.55 0.49
CA TRP A 156 17.32 9.81 0.59
C TRP A 156 17.93 10.22 -0.75
N ASN A 157 18.48 9.23 -1.48
CA ASN A 157 19.15 9.47 -2.76
C ASN A 157 18.23 9.30 -3.97
N MET A 158 16.91 9.21 -3.78
CA MET A 158 15.98 8.86 -4.86
C MET A 158 15.98 9.89 -6.01
N GLY A 159 16.17 11.18 -5.69
CA GLY A 159 16.28 12.25 -6.69
C GLY A 159 17.54 12.10 -7.56
N ASP A 160 18.70 11.94 -6.93
CA ASP A 160 19.98 11.79 -7.63
C ASP A 160 20.05 10.47 -8.41
N LEU A 161 19.49 9.39 -7.86
CA LEU A 161 19.34 8.12 -8.56
C LEU A 161 18.47 8.27 -9.80
N THR A 162 17.35 9.00 -9.70
CA THR A 162 16.46 9.28 -10.85
C THR A 162 17.19 10.11 -11.90
N GLN A 163 17.94 11.13 -11.49
CA GLN A 163 18.71 11.98 -12.41
C GLN A 163 19.85 11.22 -13.07
N SER A 164 20.61 10.42 -12.31
CA SER A 164 21.68 9.57 -12.83
C SER A 164 21.15 8.52 -13.81
N PHE A 165 20.03 7.88 -13.46
CA PHE A 165 19.32 6.98 -14.36
C PHE A 165 18.89 7.70 -15.64
N TRP A 166 18.32 8.90 -15.53
CA TRP A 166 17.91 9.69 -16.69
C TRP A 166 19.10 10.07 -17.57
N ASN A 167 20.23 10.47 -17.00
CA ASN A 167 21.44 10.79 -17.77
C ASN A 167 21.93 9.59 -18.59
N GLN A 168 21.75 8.37 -18.09
CA GLN A 168 22.15 7.14 -18.80
C GLN A 168 21.10 6.65 -19.81
N THR A 169 19.81 6.89 -19.54
CA THR A 169 18.70 6.32 -20.34
C THR A 169 18.02 7.30 -21.28
N SER A 170 18.28 8.60 -21.15
CA SER A 170 17.63 9.66 -21.94
C SER A 170 17.89 9.51 -23.43
N GLU A 171 19.14 9.36 -23.86
CA GLU A 171 19.48 9.24 -25.28
C GLU A 171 18.79 8.05 -25.97
N PRO A 172 18.85 6.80 -25.47
CA PRO A 172 18.12 5.70 -26.09
C PRO A 172 16.59 5.90 -26.01
N THR A 173 16.07 6.48 -24.92
CA THR A 173 14.64 6.78 -24.79
C THR A 173 14.18 7.76 -25.88
N ILE A 174 14.88 8.88 -26.05
CA ILE A 174 14.51 9.92 -27.03
C ILE A 174 14.65 9.39 -28.46
N ARG A 175 15.68 8.59 -28.77
CA ARG A 175 15.80 7.92 -30.08
C ARG A 175 14.63 7.01 -30.39
N MET A 176 14.16 6.22 -29.42
CA MET A 176 12.99 5.37 -29.65
C MET A 176 11.70 6.19 -29.78
N VAL A 177 11.55 7.28 -29.01
CA VAL A 177 10.41 8.21 -29.17
C VAL A 177 10.42 8.83 -30.56
N GLU A 178 11.58 9.29 -31.06
CA GLU A 178 11.71 9.84 -32.41
C GLU A 178 11.35 8.81 -33.49
N LEU A 179 11.83 7.57 -33.36
CA LEU A 179 11.52 6.49 -34.28
C LEU A 179 10.01 6.21 -34.36
N LEU A 180 9.32 6.23 -33.22
CA LEU A 180 7.88 5.99 -33.14
C LEU A 180 7.05 7.21 -33.54
N LEU A 181 7.56 8.42 -33.30
CA LEU A 181 6.88 9.67 -33.62
C LEU A 181 6.96 9.99 -35.11
N GLY A 182 8.11 9.73 -35.76
CA GLY A 182 8.37 10.01 -37.17
C GLY A 182 7.26 9.58 -38.15
N PRO A 183 6.77 8.32 -38.12
CA PRO A 183 5.70 7.87 -39.01
C PRO A 183 4.30 8.40 -38.64
N CYS A 184 4.12 8.92 -37.42
CA CYS A 184 2.81 9.30 -36.88
C CYS A 184 2.59 10.82 -36.80
N ALA A 185 3.65 11.61 -36.98
CA ALA A 185 3.61 13.06 -36.91
C ALA A 185 3.49 13.67 -38.32
N ASP A 186 2.61 14.66 -38.48
CA ASP A 186 2.36 15.38 -39.74
C ASP A 186 3.53 16.32 -40.17
N GLY A 187 4.72 16.18 -39.58
CA GLY A 187 5.86 17.06 -39.85
C GLY A 187 7.19 16.51 -39.33
N PRO A 188 8.31 17.16 -39.67
CA PRO A 188 9.63 16.72 -39.23
C PRO A 188 9.72 16.75 -37.71
N VAL A 189 10.25 15.67 -37.13
CA VAL A 189 10.57 15.63 -35.70
C VAL A 189 11.79 16.50 -35.45
N VAL A 190 11.66 17.48 -34.55
CA VAL A 190 12.73 18.46 -34.26
C VAL A 190 13.26 18.25 -32.84
N ARG A 191 14.58 18.34 -32.69
CA ARG A 191 15.30 18.34 -31.40
C ARG A 191 16.04 19.67 -31.20
N PRO A 192 15.36 20.74 -30.78
CA PRO A 192 15.97 22.06 -30.69
C PRO A 192 16.98 22.20 -29.54
N GLU A 193 16.79 21.41 -28.48
CA GLU A 193 17.61 21.41 -27.27
C GLU A 193 17.76 19.96 -26.75
N PRO A 194 18.76 19.67 -25.90
CA PRO A 194 18.81 18.41 -25.16
C PRO A 194 17.49 18.16 -24.41
N PHE A 195 16.94 16.96 -24.54
CA PHE A 195 15.68 16.53 -23.89
C PHE A 195 14.39 17.19 -24.38
N VAL A 196 14.42 17.98 -25.47
CA VAL A 196 13.21 18.52 -26.11
C VAL A 196 12.94 17.77 -27.41
N ILE A 197 11.70 17.28 -27.58
CA ILE A 197 11.27 16.55 -28.77
C ILE A 197 9.81 16.89 -29.10
N GLY A 198 9.49 16.91 -30.39
CA GLY A 198 8.16 17.17 -30.91
C GLY A 198 8.19 17.62 -32.37
N THR A 199 7.16 18.35 -32.77
CA THR A 199 7.03 18.99 -34.09
C THR A 199 7.10 20.52 -33.94
N ASP A 200 6.93 21.28 -35.02
CA ASP A 200 6.82 22.73 -34.94
C ASP A 200 5.53 23.21 -34.24
N SER A 201 4.47 22.41 -34.27
CA SER A 201 3.18 22.74 -33.64
C SER A 201 3.14 22.45 -32.14
N PHE A 202 3.84 21.42 -31.67
CA PHE A 202 3.84 21.03 -30.26
C PHE A 202 5.18 20.40 -29.86
N ARG A 203 5.80 20.94 -28.81
CA ARG A 203 7.11 20.53 -28.30
C ARG A 203 7.04 20.26 -26.82
N VAL A 204 7.71 19.19 -26.38
CA VAL A 204 7.72 18.79 -24.96
C VAL A 204 9.15 18.64 -24.49
N ARG A 205 9.46 19.23 -23.33
CA ARG A 205 10.69 18.99 -22.60
C ARG A 205 10.48 17.80 -21.66
N ILE A 206 11.25 16.73 -21.85
CA ILE A 206 11.18 15.53 -21.03
C ILE A 206 12.08 15.73 -19.79
N LEU A 207 11.44 15.87 -18.63
CA LEU A 207 12.14 16.02 -17.34
C LEU A 207 12.57 14.64 -16.80
N ALA A 208 13.51 14.62 -15.87
CA ALA A 208 13.97 13.39 -15.22
C ALA A 208 12.83 12.63 -14.49
N SER A 209 11.79 13.34 -14.03
CA SER A 209 10.56 12.73 -13.49
C SER A 209 9.82 11.87 -14.52
N CYS A 210 10.01 12.12 -15.82
CA CYS A 210 9.40 11.38 -16.92
C CYS A 210 10.27 10.21 -17.41
N SER A 211 11.44 9.97 -16.79
CA SER A 211 12.41 8.94 -17.18
C SER A 211 11.85 7.51 -17.17
N GLY A 212 10.73 7.28 -16.46
CA GLY A 212 10.17 5.96 -16.23
C GLY A 212 10.78 5.24 -15.03
N PHE A 213 11.74 5.86 -14.31
CA PHE A 213 12.37 5.29 -13.12
C PHE A 213 11.34 4.91 -12.04
N GLN A 214 10.34 5.76 -11.80
CA GLN A 214 9.26 5.46 -10.86
C GLN A 214 8.43 4.24 -11.31
N GLY A 215 8.13 4.12 -12.61
CA GLY A 215 7.43 2.96 -13.16
C GLY A 215 8.22 1.67 -13.00
N ILE A 216 9.54 1.72 -13.23
CA ILE A 216 10.47 0.61 -12.97
C ILE A 216 10.43 0.19 -11.50
N GLY A 217 10.53 1.15 -10.59
CA GLY A 217 10.45 0.89 -9.15
C GLY A 217 9.12 0.22 -8.76
N LEU A 218 8.00 0.73 -9.27
CA LEU A 218 6.67 0.18 -9.00
C LEU A 218 6.51 -1.24 -9.57
N VAL A 219 6.90 -1.50 -10.81
CA VAL A 219 6.82 -2.86 -11.42
C VAL A 219 7.71 -3.82 -10.67
N THR A 220 8.94 -3.41 -10.32
CA THR A 220 9.86 -4.25 -9.55
C THR A 220 9.29 -4.58 -8.18
N MET A 221 8.67 -3.62 -7.49
CA MET A 221 8.00 -3.83 -6.22
C MET A 221 6.81 -4.79 -6.35
N LEU A 222 5.94 -4.58 -7.35
CA LEU A 222 4.79 -5.44 -7.63
C LEU A 222 5.23 -6.89 -7.88
N LEU A 223 6.21 -7.07 -8.78
CA LEU A 223 6.71 -8.41 -9.14
C LEU A 223 7.47 -9.07 -7.99
N SER A 224 8.21 -8.30 -7.17
CA SER A 224 8.82 -8.82 -5.94
C SER A 224 7.77 -9.29 -4.94
N GLY A 225 6.68 -8.52 -4.79
CA GLY A 225 5.51 -8.90 -4.00
C GLY A 225 4.87 -10.18 -4.54
N TYR A 226 4.66 -10.27 -5.85
CA TYR A 226 4.14 -11.47 -6.51
C TYR A 226 5.04 -12.70 -6.27
N LEU A 227 6.36 -12.55 -6.46
CA LEU A 227 7.34 -13.60 -6.20
C LEU A 227 7.32 -14.06 -4.74
N PHE A 228 7.18 -13.13 -3.79
CA PHE A 228 7.13 -13.44 -2.37
C PHE A 228 5.83 -14.14 -1.98
N TRP A 229 4.67 -13.57 -2.35
CA TRP A 229 3.36 -14.06 -1.96
C TRP A 229 2.99 -15.40 -2.64
N PHE A 230 3.43 -15.63 -3.87
CA PHE A 230 3.14 -16.85 -4.65
C PHE A 230 4.36 -17.78 -4.77
N ARG A 231 5.31 -17.68 -3.84
CA ARG A 231 6.58 -18.43 -3.91
C ARG A 231 6.41 -19.96 -3.94
N SER A 232 5.34 -20.48 -3.35
CA SER A 232 4.98 -21.91 -3.35
C SER A 232 4.56 -22.41 -4.73
N SER A 233 3.79 -21.59 -5.46
CA SER A 233 3.28 -21.89 -6.80
C SER A 233 4.27 -21.60 -7.93
N LEU A 234 5.40 -20.93 -7.64
CA LEU A 234 6.37 -20.49 -8.65
C LEU A 234 7.62 -21.39 -8.70
N ARG A 235 8.21 -21.51 -9.89
CA ARG A 235 9.47 -22.24 -10.13
C ARG A 235 10.65 -21.31 -9.92
N PHE A 236 11.39 -21.51 -8.83
CA PHE A 236 12.68 -20.87 -8.61
C PHE A 236 13.82 -21.77 -9.14
N PRO A 237 14.84 -21.18 -9.81
CA PRO A 237 15.12 -19.74 -9.92
C PRO A 237 14.45 -19.02 -11.11
N GLN A 238 13.73 -19.72 -11.99
CA GLN A 238 13.18 -19.17 -13.24
C GLN A 238 12.31 -17.93 -13.03
N ALA A 239 11.49 -17.93 -11.98
CA ALA A 239 10.60 -16.82 -11.63
C ALA A 239 11.36 -15.49 -11.38
N ILE A 240 12.64 -15.52 -11.01
CA ILE A 240 13.46 -14.30 -10.83
C ILE A 240 13.60 -13.52 -12.15
N LEU A 241 13.53 -14.20 -13.30
CA LEU A 241 13.59 -13.56 -14.63
C LEU A 241 12.44 -12.58 -14.87
N LEU A 242 11.32 -12.71 -14.14
CA LEU A 242 10.20 -11.76 -14.25
C LEU A 242 10.63 -10.33 -13.90
N LEU A 243 11.59 -10.15 -12.99
CA LEU A 243 12.08 -8.83 -12.59
C LEU A 243 12.76 -8.07 -13.75
N PRO A 244 13.86 -8.55 -14.36
CA PRO A 244 14.50 -7.84 -15.47
C PRO A 244 13.58 -7.71 -16.69
N VAL A 245 12.72 -8.70 -16.98
CA VAL A 245 11.71 -8.59 -18.03
C VAL A 245 10.74 -7.45 -17.74
N GLY A 246 10.27 -7.33 -16.50
CA GLY A 246 9.41 -6.23 -16.06
C GLY A 246 10.05 -4.87 -16.22
N VAL A 247 11.33 -4.73 -15.86
CA VAL A 247 12.11 -3.47 -16.03
C VAL A 247 12.18 -3.06 -17.50
N VAL A 248 12.48 -4.00 -18.40
CA VAL A 248 12.57 -3.70 -19.84
C VAL A 248 11.20 -3.34 -20.42
N LEU A 249 10.16 -4.11 -20.11
CA LEU A 249 8.82 -3.88 -20.65
C LEU A 249 8.23 -2.55 -20.16
N ILE A 250 8.43 -2.18 -18.90
CA ILE A 250 7.91 -0.91 -18.40
C ILE A 250 8.70 0.29 -18.93
N TRP A 251 10.00 0.13 -19.19
CA TRP A 251 10.78 1.16 -19.88
C TRP A 251 10.29 1.36 -21.32
N LEU A 252 10.06 0.28 -22.07
CA LEU A 252 9.46 0.35 -23.42
C LEU A 252 8.04 0.97 -23.39
N ALA A 253 7.22 0.60 -22.41
CA ALA A 253 5.90 1.21 -22.23
C ALA A 253 6.01 2.71 -21.92
N ASN A 254 7.06 3.16 -21.22
CA ASN A 254 7.31 4.59 -20.99
C ASN A 254 7.69 5.33 -22.29
N VAL A 255 8.46 4.71 -23.20
CA VAL A 255 8.73 5.25 -24.55
C VAL A 255 7.41 5.46 -25.31
N VAL A 256 6.54 4.44 -25.31
CA VAL A 256 5.23 4.52 -25.96
C VAL A 256 4.37 5.60 -25.31
N ARG A 257 4.37 5.70 -23.96
CA ARG A 257 3.66 6.74 -23.21
C ARG A 257 4.11 8.15 -23.62
N ILE A 258 5.41 8.41 -23.69
CA ILE A 258 5.94 9.73 -24.08
C ILE A 258 5.52 10.05 -25.52
N THR A 259 5.62 9.08 -26.43
CA THR A 259 5.20 9.26 -27.82
C THR A 259 3.70 9.58 -27.91
N ALA A 260 2.86 8.81 -27.22
CA ALA A 260 1.42 9.04 -27.16
C ALA A 260 1.07 10.40 -26.55
N LEU A 261 1.81 10.85 -25.53
CA LEU A 261 1.61 12.18 -24.94
C LEU A 261 1.84 13.29 -25.96
N ILE A 262 2.89 13.19 -26.77
CA ILE A 262 3.18 14.17 -27.83
C ILE A 262 2.07 14.14 -28.88
N LEU A 263 1.63 12.95 -29.31
CA LEU A 263 0.53 12.81 -30.28
C LEU A 263 -0.79 13.38 -29.75
N VAL A 264 -1.15 13.13 -28.49
CA VAL A 264 -2.34 13.71 -27.85
C VAL A 264 -2.23 15.24 -27.80
N GLY A 265 -1.04 15.77 -27.52
CA GLY A 265 -0.81 17.22 -27.53
C GLY A 265 -0.94 17.86 -28.92
N ILE A 266 -0.53 17.15 -29.97
CA ILE A 266 -0.66 17.59 -31.37
C ILE A 266 -2.12 17.53 -31.84
N TRP A 267 -2.80 16.41 -31.59
CA TRP A 267 -4.06 16.08 -32.26
C TRP A 267 -5.31 16.38 -31.43
N ILE A 268 -5.22 16.39 -30.10
CA ILE A 268 -6.38 16.47 -29.21
C ILE A 268 -6.36 17.78 -28.41
N SER A 269 -5.41 17.91 -27.47
CA SER A 269 -5.27 19.11 -26.65
C SER A 269 -3.95 19.08 -25.86
N PRO A 270 -3.15 20.17 -25.90
CA PRO A 270 -1.99 20.35 -25.02
C PRO A 270 -2.30 20.22 -23.53
N GLU A 271 -3.45 20.71 -23.07
CA GLU A 271 -3.84 20.70 -21.66
C GLU A 271 -4.14 19.27 -21.18
N ILE A 272 -4.87 18.49 -21.99
CA ILE A 272 -5.15 17.08 -21.69
C ILE A 272 -3.85 16.26 -21.69
N ALA A 273 -2.93 16.55 -22.60
CA ALA A 273 -1.64 15.87 -22.68
C ALA A 273 -0.79 16.06 -21.41
N LEU A 274 -0.71 17.29 -20.89
CA LEU A 274 0.15 17.65 -19.76
C LEU A 274 -0.50 17.37 -18.40
N ASP A 275 -1.77 17.72 -18.20
CA ASP A 275 -2.41 17.65 -16.88
C ASP A 275 -3.14 16.32 -16.61
N GLY A 276 -3.75 15.71 -17.63
CA GLY A 276 -4.53 14.47 -17.49
C GLY A 276 -3.75 13.22 -17.89
N PHE A 277 -3.38 13.15 -19.17
CA PHE A 277 -2.78 11.97 -19.80
C PHE A 277 -1.41 11.63 -19.20
N HIS A 278 -0.58 12.63 -18.91
CA HIS A 278 0.78 12.40 -18.40
C HIS A 278 0.78 11.47 -17.17
N SER A 279 0.00 11.79 -16.14
CA SER A 279 -0.05 10.99 -14.90
C SER A 279 -0.77 9.66 -15.10
N ALA A 280 -1.93 9.68 -15.75
CA ALA A 280 -2.77 8.49 -15.88
C ALA A 280 -2.18 7.44 -16.83
N ALA A 281 -1.55 7.84 -17.93
CA ALA A 281 -0.91 6.91 -18.87
C ALA A 281 0.24 6.14 -18.22
N GLY A 282 0.91 6.73 -17.22
CA GLY A 282 1.91 6.02 -16.41
C GLY A 282 1.31 4.86 -15.63
N TRP A 283 0.15 5.09 -14.99
CA TRP A 283 -0.59 4.05 -14.28
C TRP A 283 -1.17 2.97 -15.20
N ILE A 284 -1.67 3.36 -16.37
CA ILE A 284 -2.14 2.41 -17.40
C ILE A 284 -0.99 1.50 -17.86
N ALA A 285 0.17 2.08 -18.17
CA ALA A 285 1.36 1.33 -18.55
C ALA A 285 1.81 0.39 -17.43
N PHE A 286 1.88 0.88 -16.19
CA PHE A 286 2.22 0.09 -15.01
C PHE A 286 1.30 -1.11 -14.82
N LEU A 287 -0.02 -0.91 -14.85
CA LEU A 287 -0.99 -1.98 -14.68
C LEU A 287 -0.96 -2.98 -15.84
N THR A 288 -0.88 -2.49 -17.07
CA THR A 288 -0.86 -3.34 -18.27
C THR A 288 0.37 -4.24 -18.28
N VAL A 289 1.55 -3.67 -18.01
CA VAL A 289 2.81 -4.42 -17.95
C VAL A 289 2.81 -5.35 -16.74
N GLY A 290 2.50 -4.84 -15.54
CA GLY A 290 2.54 -5.61 -14.30
C GLY A 290 1.56 -6.79 -14.29
N LEU A 291 0.29 -6.54 -14.57
CA LEU A 291 -0.74 -7.59 -14.63
C LEU A 291 -0.55 -8.49 -15.85
N GLY A 292 -0.12 -7.94 -16.99
CA GLY A 292 0.20 -8.73 -18.17
C GLY A 292 1.32 -9.74 -17.93
N ILE A 293 2.38 -9.33 -17.23
CA ILE A 293 3.46 -10.24 -16.81
C ILE A 293 2.93 -11.30 -15.84
N ILE A 294 2.17 -10.91 -14.82
CA ILE A 294 1.60 -11.85 -13.84
C ILE A 294 0.70 -12.88 -14.53
N TRP A 295 -0.19 -12.42 -15.41
CA TRP A 295 -1.06 -13.29 -16.19
C TRP A 295 -0.25 -14.25 -17.06
N THR A 296 0.69 -13.72 -17.83
CA THR A 296 1.58 -14.51 -18.71
C THR A 296 2.36 -15.55 -17.90
N ALA A 297 2.95 -15.14 -16.77
CA ALA A 297 3.67 -16.04 -15.86
C ALA A 297 2.75 -17.14 -15.31
N SER A 298 1.51 -16.79 -14.94
CA SER A 298 0.54 -17.74 -14.41
C SER A 298 0.10 -18.80 -15.43
N CYS A 299 0.13 -18.46 -16.71
CA CYS A 299 -0.22 -19.36 -17.81
C CYS A 299 0.98 -20.16 -18.33
N MET A 300 2.21 -19.81 -17.96
CA MET A 300 3.44 -20.39 -18.49
C MET A 300 4.01 -21.47 -17.54
N PRO A 301 4.05 -22.75 -17.95
CA PRO A 301 4.66 -23.83 -17.17
C PRO A 301 6.15 -23.62 -16.86
N PHE A 302 6.81 -22.70 -17.57
CA PHE A 302 8.17 -22.29 -17.28
C PHE A 302 8.28 -21.58 -15.91
N PHE A 303 7.27 -20.79 -15.55
CA PHE A 303 7.24 -20.00 -14.32
C PHE A 303 6.40 -20.63 -13.20
N THR A 304 5.36 -21.40 -13.53
CA THR A 304 4.49 -22.04 -12.53
C THR A 304 4.84 -23.50 -12.28
N ARG A 305 4.73 -23.91 -11.02
CA ARG A 305 4.63 -25.32 -10.64
C ARG A 305 3.20 -25.74 -10.92
N ILE A 306 2.99 -26.51 -11.99
CA ILE A 306 1.78 -27.32 -12.11
C ILE A 306 1.88 -28.36 -10.99
N GLU A 307 1.22 -28.12 -9.87
CA GLU A 307 0.87 -29.23 -8.98
C GLU A 307 -0.16 -30.07 -9.74
N PRO A 308 0.09 -31.38 -9.94
CA PRO A 308 -0.96 -32.25 -10.40
C PRO A 308 -2.04 -32.25 -9.31
N ALA A 309 -3.14 -31.55 -9.56
CA ALA A 309 -4.34 -31.70 -8.76
C ALA A 309 -4.75 -33.18 -8.84
N LEU A 310 -4.53 -33.92 -7.74
CA LEU A 310 -5.19 -35.19 -7.43
C LEU A 310 -5.17 -36.25 -8.54
N SER A 311 -3.99 -36.67 -9.02
CA SER A 311 -3.84 -37.98 -9.69
C SER A 311 -3.61 -39.09 -8.65
N GLY A 312 -4.54 -39.19 -7.68
CA GLY A 312 -4.52 -40.21 -6.62
C GLY A 312 -5.92 -40.65 -6.17
N ALA A 313 -6.97 -40.24 -6.88
CA ALA A 313 -8.36 -40.53 -6.50
C ALA A 313 -9.08 -41.55 -7.42
N ASP A 314 -8.42 -42.11 -8.43
CA ASP A 314 -9.07 -43.02 -9.39
C ASP A 314 -8.61 -44.50 -9.35
N ASP A 315 -7.62 -44.88 -8.53
CA ASP A 315 -7.14 -46.28 -8.43
C ASP A 315 -7.27 -46.93 -7.03
N ALA A 316 -8.29 -46.52 -6.26
CA ALA A 316 -8.70 -47.25 -5.06
C ALA A 316 -10.22 -47.47 -5.01
N ALA A 317 -10.81 -47.81 -6.15
CA ALA A 317 -12.04 -48.58 -6.17
C ALA A 317 -11.75 -49.99 -5.64
N SER A 318 -11.79 -50.17 -4.31
CA SER A 318 -12.13 -51.41 -3.57
C SER A 318 -11.65 -51.33 -2.12
N ALA A 319 -12.30 -50.53 -1.28
CA ALA A 319 -12.21 -50.69 0.17
C ALA A 319 -13.58 -50.37 0.81
N SER A 320 -14.41 -51.42 0.86
CA SER A 320 -15.50 -51.65 1.80
C SER A 320 -16.07 -50.43 2.54
N VAL A 321 -17.25 -49.99 2.10
CA VAL A 321 -18.22 -49.26 2.91
C VAL A 321 -18.53 -50.10 4.15
N VAL A 322 -17.94 -49.73 5.29
CA VAL A 322 -18.38 -50.25 6.59
C VAL A 322 -19.69 -49.52 6.92
N ASN A 323 -20.80 -50.18 6.62
CA ASN A 323 -22.12 -49.79 7.10
C ASN A 323 -22.14 -49.98 8.63
N VAL A 324 -21.95 -48.90 9.40
CA VAL A 324 -22.28 -48.87 10.82
C VAL A 324 -23.78 -48.52 10.93
N PRO A 325 -24.66 -49.44 11.36
CA PRO A 325 -26.08 -49.16 11.48
C PRO A 325 -26.30 -48.20 12.67
N GLY A 326 -26.86 -47.01 12.41
CA GLY A 326 -27.30 -46.09 13.47
C GLY A 326 -26.86 -44.62 13.33
N MET A 327 -26.08 -44.25 12.32
CA MET A 327 -25.76 -42.85 12.05
C MET A 327 -26.67 -42.31 10.93
N PRO A 328 -27.38 -41.19 11.13
CA PRO A 328 -28.17 -40.60 10.05
C PRO A 328 -27.25 -40.24 8.89
N PRO A 329 -27.74 -40.32 7.64
CA PRO A 329 -26.94 -39.96 6.48
C PRO A 329 -26.44 -38.53 6.66
N ILE A 330 -25.12 -38.35 6.56
CA ILE A 330 -24.53 -37.02 6.39
C ILE A 330 -25.04 -36.53 5.04
N HIS A 331 -26.15 -35.80 5.05
CA HIS A 331 -26.55 -35.00 3.93
C HIS A 331 -25.39 -34.07 3.61
N ASP A 332 -25.01 -34.06 2.34
CA ASP A 332 -24.15 -33.07 1.74
C ASP A 332 -24.74 -31.68 2.07
N VAL A 333 -24.25 -31.08 3.16
CA VAL A 333 -24.66 -29.76 3.62
C VAL A 333 -24.11 -28.81 2.58
N GLY A 334 -24.97 -28.38 1.66
CA GLY A 334 -24.66 -27.37 0.65
C GLY A 334 -23.83 -26.27 1.28
N GLN A 335 -22.59 -26.11 0.78
CA GLN A 335 -21.66 -25.12 1.28
C GLN A 335 -22.39 -23.76 1.32
N PRO A 336 -22.52 -23.10 2.49
CA PRO A 336 -23.08 -21.76 2.51
C PRO A 336 -22.25 -20.91 1.56
N ALA A 337 -22.89 -20.08 0.73
CA ALA A 337 -22.19 -19.19 -0.20
C ALA A 337 -21.14 -18.37 0.57
N THR A 338 -19.89 -18.81 0.55
CA THR A 338 -18.78 -18.18 1.26
C THR A 338 -18.32 -17.00 0.40
N ILE A 339 -18.09 -15.85 1.04
CA ILE A 339 -17.49 -14.70 0.36
C ILE A 339 -16.07 -15.10 -0.05
N THR A 340 -15.89 -15.38 -1.34
CA THR A 340 -14.62 -15.81 -1.90
C THR A 340 -13.64 -14.64 -2.04
N SER A 341 -12.37 -14.95 -2.22
CA SER A 341 -11.32 -13.98 -2.50
C SER A 341 -11.60 -13.20 -3.78
N ALA A 342 -12.14 -13.86 -4.80
CA ALA A 342 -12.53 -13.20 -6.05
C ALA A 342 -13.65 -12.17 -5.83
N THR A 343 -14.68 -12.51 -5.04
CA THR A 343 -15.77 -11.62 -4.64
C THR A 343 -15.25 -10.37 -3.91
N CYS A 344 -14.20 -10.54 -3.11
CA CYS A 344 -13.56 -9.46 -2.37
C CYS A 344 -12.70 -8.54 -3.25
N LEU A 345 -11.98 -9.09 -4.22
CA LEU A 345 -11.03 -8.35 -5.05
C LEU A 345 -11.71 -7.54 -6.17
N LEU A 346 -12.70 -8.14 -6.83
CA LEU A 346 -13.24 -7.64 -8.08
C LEU A 346 -13.77 -6.19 -8.01
N PRO A 347 -14.56 -5.78 -7.00
CA PRO A 347 -15.08 -4.40 -6.93
C PRO A 347 -13.97 -3.36 -6.80
N PHE A 348 -12.95 -3.64 -6.00
CA PHE A 348 -11.81 -2.75 -5.79
C PHE A 348 -10.92 -2.64 -7.04
N LEU A 349 -10.70 -3.75 -7.74
CA LEU A 349 -9.99 -3.74 -9.02
C LEU A 349 -10.74 -2.94 -10.08
N VAL A 350 -12.07 -3.07 -10.15
CA VAL A 350 -12.88 -2.28 -11.09
C VAL A 350 -12.87 -0.80 -10.70
N LEU A 351 -13.02 -0.47 -9.40
CA LEU A 351 -12.95 0.90 -8.90
C LEU A 351 -11.62 1.56 -9.25
N THR A 352 -10.49 0.88 -9.02
CA THR A 352 -9.16 1.41 -9.32
C THR A 352 -8.93 1.55 -10.82
N ALA A 353 -9.29 0.53 -11.63
CA ALA A 353 -9.15 0.56 -13.07
C ALA A 353 -9.96 1.70 -13.72
N ILE A 354 -11.24 1.85 -13.36
CA ILE A 354 -12.10 2.90 -13.92
C ILE A 354 -11.67 4.29 -13.44
N THR A 355 -11.13 4.40 -12.22
CA THR A 355 -10.56 5.66 -11.71
C THR A 355 -9.37 6.11 -12.56
N ILE A 356 -8.45 5.18 -12.86
CA ILE A 356 -7.28 5.48 -13.71
C ILE A 356 -7.72 5.86 -15.12
N LEU A 357 -8.65 5.10 -15.71
CA LEU A 357 -9.14 5.36 -17.08
C LEU A 357 -9.84 6.72 -17.19
N THR A 358 -10.76 7.02 -16.28
CA THR A 358 -11.51 8.29 -16.31
C THR A 358 -10.58 9.49 -16.06
N ARG A 359 -9.60 9.38 -15.16
CA ARG A 359 -8.60 10.44 -14.95
C ARG A 359 -7.67 10.65 -16.15
N ALA A 360 -7.47 9.65 -17.01
CA ALA A 360 -6.69 9.82 -18.23
C ALA A 360 -7.38 10.70 -19.27
N LEU A 361 -8.71 10.82 -19.18
CA LEU A 361 -9.55 11.50 -20.17
C LEU A 361 -10.02 12.89 -19.70
N THR A 362 -9.73 13.28 -18.46
CA THR A 362 -10.19 14.54 -17.85
C THR A 362 -9.03 15.29 -17.20
N SER A 363 -9.02 16.62 -17.33
CA SER A 363 -8.16 17.53 -16.55
C SER A 363 -9.03 18.39 -15.62
N GLY A 364 -8.52 18.75 -14.44
CA GLY A 364 -9.25 19.59 -13.48
C GLY A 364 -10.41 18.85 -12.79
N PHE A 365 -11.65 19.31 -13.02
CA PHE A 365 -12.85 18.79 -12.36
C PHE A 365 -13.20 17.38 -12.86
N ASP A 366 -13.54 16.49 -11.92
CA ASP A 366 -13.78 15.08 -12.19
C ASP A 366 -15.19 14.81 -12.74
N LEU A 367 -15.47 15.29 -13.96
CA LEU A 367 -16.76 15.13 -14.62
C LEU A 367 -17.18 13.66 -14.77
N LEU A 368 -16.22 12.76 -14.98
CA LEU A 368 -16.48 11.33 -15.23
C LEU A 368 -16.64 10.49 -13.94
N TYR A 369 -16.65 11.11 -12.75
CA TYR A 369 -16.89 10.39 -11.50
C TYR A 369 -18.14 9.48 -11.51
N PRO A 370 -19.31 9.89 -12.06
CA PRO A 370 -20.50 9.02 -12.13
C PRO A 370 -20.26 7.68 -12.83
N VAL A 371 -19.38 7.63 -13.84
CA VAL A 371 -19.03 6.40 -14.56
C VAL A 371 -18.43 5.37 -13.60
N ARG A 372 -17.57 5.83 -12.66
CA ARG A 372 -16.95 4.96 -11.64
C ARG A 372 -18.01 4.31 -10.76
N VAL A 373 -18.97 5.12 -10.30
CA VAL A 373 -20.07 4.67 -9.44
C VAL A 373 -20.93 3.64 -10.15
N VAL A 374 -21.30 3.89 -11.41
CA VAL A 374 -22.12 2.95 -12.21
C VAL A 374 -21.38 1.64 -12.45
N CYS A 375 -20.11 1.67 -12.83
CA CYS A 375 -19.32 0.46 -13.07
C CYS A 375 -19.16 -0.39 -11.81
N VAL A 376 -18.82 0.22 -10.67
CA VAL A 376 -18.68 -0.51 -9.40
C VAL A 376 -20.04 -1.02 -8.91
N ALA A 377 -21.10 -0.22 -9.01
CA ALA A 377 -22.45 -0.63 -8.65
C ALA A 377 -22.93 -1.83 -9.50
N ALA A 378 -22.61 -1.87 -10.80
CA ALA A 378 -22.94 -3.00 -11.67
C ALA A 378 -22.24 -4.30 -11.22
N VAL A 379 -20.96 -4.22 -10.82
CA VAL A 379 -20.21 -5.36 -10.26
C VAL A 379 -20.83 -5.82 -8.94
N LEU A 380 -21.10 -4.89 -8.03
CA LEU A 380 -21.72 -5.22 -6.73
C LEU A 380 -23.12 -5.82 -6.90
N TRP A 381 -23.90 -5.33 -7.87
CA TRP A 381 -25.18 -5.91 -8.22
C TRP A 381 -25.06 -7.34 -8.74
N HIS A 382 -24.06 -7.60 -9.58
CA HIS A 382 -23.77 -8.96 -10.05
C HIS A 382 -23.41 -9.90 -8.88
N LEU A 383 -22.62 -9.40 -7.91
CA LEU A 383 -22.18 -10.16 -6.72
C LEU A 383 -23.21 -10.21 -5.58
N ARG A 384 -24.38 -9.57 -5.71
CA ARG A 384 -25.36 -9.40 -4.61
C ARG A 384 -25.81 -10.70 -3.94
N GLN A 385 -25.88 -11.80 -4.71
CA GLN A 385 -26.30 -13.10 -4.19
C GLN A 385 -25.20 -13.77 -3.35
N GLN A 386 -23.93 -13.51 -3.66
CA GLN A 386 -22.80 -14.02 -2.88
C GLN A 386 -22.57 -13.20 -1.61
N LEU A 387 -22.87 -11.91 -1.67
CA LEU A 387 -22.70 -10.99 -0.55
C LEU A 387 -23.76 -11.21 0.55
N ARG A 388 -25.02 -11.54 0.21
CA ARG A 388 -26.15 -11.79 1.16
C ARG A 388 -26.31 -10.74 2.28
N TRP A 389 -26.11 -9.46 1.99
CA TRP A 389 -26.18 -8.37 3.00
C TRP A 389 -27.57 -8.17 3.60
N ARG A 390 -28.61 -8.76 3.00
CA ARG A 390 -30.00 -8.71 3.49
C ARG A 390 -30.18 -9.36 4.87
N ASP A 391 -29.28 -10.27 5.23
CA ASP A 391 -29.33 -10.97 6.52
C ASP A 391 -28.55 -10.21 7.62
N CYS A 392 -27.95 -9.06 7.29
CA CYS A 392 -27.12 -8.28 8.20
C CYS A 392 -27.95 -7.19 8.92
N GLN A 393 -28.00 -7.27 10.25
CA GLN A 393 -28.61 -6.23 11.08
C GLN A 393 -27.59 -5.13 11.39
N ILE A 394 -27.97 -3.87 11.12
CA ILE A 394 -27.19 -2.70 11.52
C ILE A 394 -27.20 -2.62 13.06
N SER A 395 -26.02 -2.44 13.64
CA SER A 395 -25.87 -2.17 15.07
C SER A 395 -25.37 -0.75 15.26
N LEU A 396 -25.61 -0.20 16.45
CA LEU A 396 -25.10 1.12 16.83
C LEU A 396 -23.58 1.16 16.91
N MET A 397 -22.92 0.04 17.23
CA MET A 397 -21.47 -0.01 17.44
C MET A 397 -20.67 0.38 16.17
N PRO A 398 -20.90 -0.22 14.98
CA PRO A 398 -20.23 0.21 13.75
C PRO A 398 -20.49 1.68 13.40
N VAL A 399 -21.71 2.18 13.63
CA VAL A 399 -22.06 3.59 13.39
C VAL A 399 -21.27 4.50 14.33
N ALA A 400 -21.16 4.15 15.61
CA ALA A 400 -20.36 4.90 16.59
C ALA A 400 -18.87 4.89 16.25
N ILE A 401 -18.32 3.74 15.81
CA ILE A 401 -16.94 3.64 15.32
C ILE A 401 -16.75 4.55 14.10
N GLY A 402 -17.70 4.55 13.15
CA GLY A 402 -17.66 5.41 11.97
C GLY A 402 -17.70 6.90 12.30
N ALA A 403 -18.51 7.31 13.28
CA ALA A 403 -18.53 8.68 13.78
C ALA A 403 -17.22 9.07 14.49
N GLY A 404 -16.64 8.16 15.28
CA GLY A 404 -15.31 8.35 15.87
C GLY A 404 -14.21 8.46 14.82
N ALA A 405 -14.26 7.64 13.76
CA ALA A 405 -13.35 7.72 12.63
C ALA A 405 -13.46 9.05 11.89
N PHE A 406 -14.67 9.59 11.72
CA PHE A 406 -14.87 10.95 11.19
C PHE A 406 -14.20 12.01 12.06
N ALA A 407 -14.38 11.96 13.38
CA ALA A 407 -13.72 12.90 14.29
C ALA A 407 -12.18 12.82 14.20
N VAL A 408 -11.62 11.60 14.18
CA VAL A 408 -10.19 11.37 14.01
C VAL A 408 -9.69 11.91 12.68
N TRP A 409 -10.43 11.67 11.60
CA TRP A 409 -10.11 12.21 10.27
C TRP A 409 -10.01 13.73 10.32
N MET A 410 -11.04 14.40 10.82
CA MET A 410 -11.07 15.87 10.95
C MET A 410 -9.94 16.43 11.82
N MET A 411 -9.53 15.72 12.87
CA MET A 411 -8.42 16.11 13.72
C MET A 411 -7.05 15.97 13.02
N LEU A 412 -6.87 14.92 12.23
CA LEU A 412 -5.59 14.59 11.59
C LEU A 412 -5.43 15.20 10.20
N THR A 413 -6.51 15.69 9.58
CA THR A 413 -6.50 16.39 8.30
C THR A 413 -7.10 17.79 8.43
N PRO A 414 -6.43 18.75 9.10
CA PRO A 414 -6.95 20.12 9.17
C PRO A 414 -7.08 20.72 7.76
N ALA A 415 -8.22 21.37 7.49
CA ALA A 415 -8.62 21.91 6.18
C ALA A 415 -7.59 22.86 5.51
N VAL A 416 -6.59 23.34 6.26
CA VAL A 416 -5.61 24.34 5.82
C VAL A 416 -4.29 23.69 5.32
N ALA A 417 -4.06 22.40 5.56
CA ALA A 417 -2.72 21.81 5.42
C ALA A 417 -2.41 21.07 4.10
N THR A 418 -3.40 20.75 3.25
CA THR A 418 -3.17 19.74 2.19
C THR A 418 -3.63 20.09 0.77
N SER A 419 -4.19 21.27 0.51
CA SER A 419 -4.57 21.66 -0.85
C SER A 419 -4.30 23.12 -1.13
N SER A 420 -3.63 23.43 -2.24
CA SER A 420 -3.66 24.79 -2.80
C SER A 420 -5.12 25.19 -3.06
N ALA A 421 -5.46 26.47 -2.94
CA ALA A 421 -6.79 26.98 -3.27
C ALA A 421 -7.27 26.54 -4.68
N LEU A 422 -6.33 26.28 -5.59
CA LEU A 422 -6.55 25.76 -6.93
C LEU A 422 -7.09 24.32 -6.93
N ALA A 423 -6.56 23.43 -6.08
CA ALA A 423 -7.05 22.06 -5.96
C ALA A 423 -8.45 22.01 -5.32
N ALA A 424 -8.72 22.87 -4.33
CA ALA A 424 -10.05 23.03 -3.75
C ALA A 424 -11.07 23.54 -4.78
N ALA A 425 -10.71 24.55 -5.57
CA ALA A 425 -11.56 25.11 -6.62
C ALA A 425 -11.81 24.11 -7.76
N SER A 426 -10.89 23.17 -8.02
CA SER A 426 -11.07 22.13 -9.04
C SER A 426 -12.09 21.06 -8.66
N GLN A 427 -12.56 21.01 -7.40
CA GLN A 427 -13.57 20.06 -6.93
C GLN A 427 -14.94 20.69 -6.67
N ASP A 428 -15.09 21.99 -6.91
CA ASP A 428 -16.34 22.69 -6.68
C ASP A 428 -17.37 22.35 -7.79
N PRO A 429 -18.53 21.74 -7.47
CA PRO A 429 -19.56 21.46 -8.46
C PRO A 429 -20.20 22.72 -9.04
N ALA A 430 -19.90 23.93 -8.54
CA ALA A 430 -20.34 25.21 -9.11
C ALA A 430 -19.91 25.42 -10.57
N HIS A 431 -18.90 24.69 -11.05
CA HIS A 431 -18.54 24.66 -12.47
C HIS A 431 -19.65 24.07 -13.36
N LEU A 432 -20.54 23.26 -12.78
CA LEU A 432 -21.67 22.67 -13.47
C LEU A 432 -22.92 23.53 -13.25
N ARG A 433 -23.66 23.79 -14.32
CA ARG A 433 -24.96 24.47 -14.24
C ARG A 433 -25.98 23.52 -13.60
N SER A 434 -26.89 24.05 -12.78
CA SER A 434 -28.07 23.28 -12.35
C SER A 434 -28.89 22.86 -13.58
N PRO A 435 -29.36 21.60 -13.71
CA PRO A 435 -29.45 20.52 -12.69
C PRO A 435 -28.24 19.58 -12.61
N TRP A 436 -27.23 19.75 -13.46
CA TRP A 436 -26.12 18.82 -13.61
C TRP A 436 -25.20 18.78 -12.38
N ALA A 437 -25.01 19.90 -11.69
CA ALA A 437 -24.30 19.96 -10.41
C ALA A 437 -24.96 19.06 -9.35
N ALA A 438 -26.28 19.13 -9.22
CA ALA A 438 -27.04 18.32 -8.27
C ALA A 438 -26.95 16.83 -8.60
N LEU A 439 -27.08 16.47 -9.88
CA LEU A 439 -26.94 15.09 -10.33
C LEU A 439 -25.53 14.55 -10.05
N TRP A 440 -24.49 15.31 -10.37
CA TRP A 440 -23.11 14.93 -10.10
C TRP A 440 -22.88 14.76 -8.59
N LEU A 441 -23.40 15.67 -7.77
CA LEU A 441 -23.30 15.58 -6.30
C LEU A 441 -24.00 14.34 -5.75
N CYS A 442 -25.18 13.98 -6.27
CA CYS A 442 -25.86 12.74 -5.90
C CYS A 442 -24.99 11.51 -6.21
N PHE A 443 -24.37 11.45 -7.39
CA PHE A 443 -23.42 10.38 -7.72
C PHE A 443 -22.19 10.43 -6.82
N ARG A 444 -21.66 11.61 -6.48
CA ARG A 444 -20.51 11.77 -5.60
C ARG A 444 -20.79 11.22 -4.21
N VAL A 445 -21.93 11.56 -3.62
CA VAL A 445 -22.39 11.05 -2.32
C VAL A 445 -22.66 9.54 -2.38
N ALA A 446 -23.40 9.07 -3.39
CA ALA A 446 -23.66 7.64 -3.54
C ALA A 446 -22.36 6.84 -3.74
N GLY A 447 -21.42 7.41 -4.48
CA GLY A 447 -20.09 6.85 -4.70
C GLY A 447 -19.31 6.69 -3.39
N SER A 448 -19.17 7.78 -2.64
CA SER A 448 -18.41 7.84 -1.39
C SER A 448 -19.06 7.06 -0.24
N VAL A 449 -20.39 7.04 -0.15
CA VAL A 449 -21.10 6.40 0.98
C VAL A 449 -21.40 4.93 0.71
N LEU A 450 -21.63 4.55 -0.56
CA LEU A 450 -22.03 3.19 -0.92
C LEU A 450 -20.91 2.47 -1.66
N THR A 451 -20.57 2.87 -2.88
CA THR A 451 -19.70 2.01 -3.72
C THR A 451 -18.27 1.88 -3.18
N VAL A 452 -17.66 2.96 -2.70
CA VAL A 452 -16.27 2.98 -2.24
C VAL A 452 -16.10 2.17 -0.95
N PRO A 453 -16.87 2.39 0.13
CA PRO A 453 -16.74 1.61 1.36
C PRO A 453 -16.93 0.12 1.13
N ILE A 454 -17.89 -0.26 0.28
CA ILE A 454 -18.13 -1.66 -0.03
C ILE A 454 -16.92 -2.26 -0.74
N ALA A 455 -16.42 -1.60 -1.79
CA ALA A 455 -15.30 -2.10 -2.57
C ALA A 455 -13.99 -2.17 -1.75
N GLU A 456 -13.68 -1.12 -1.00
CA GLU A 456 -12.46 -1.05 -0.20
C GLU A 456 -12.49 -2.03 0.97
N GLU A 457 -13.59 -2.12 1.73
CA GLU A 457 -13.65 -3.07 2.84
C GLU A 457 -13.64 -4.53 2.35
N LEU A 458 -14.29 -4.83 1.22
CA LEU A 458 -14.18 -6.14 0.59
C LEU A 458 -12.71 -6.50 0.28
N PHE A 459 -11.93 -5.57 -0.25
CA PHE A 459 -10.52 -5.78 -0.53
C PHE A 459 -9.67 -5.89 0.75
N PHE A 460 -9.69 -4.86 1.59
CA PHE A 460 -8.80 -4.75 2.75
C PHE A 460 -9.19 -5.74 3.85
N ARG A 461 -10.45 -5.69 4.30
CA ARG A 461 -10.94 -6.43 5.48
C ARG A 461 -11.47 -7.80 5.10
N GLY A 462 -11.97 -7.94 3.87
CA GLY A 462 -12.38 -9.21 3.29
C GLY A 462 -11.19 -10.01 2.78
N PHE A 463 -10.38 -9.52 1.84
CA PHE A 463 -9.32 -10.32 1.22
C PHE A 463 -7.95 -10.20 1.92
N LEU A 464 -7.41 -8.98 2.05
CA LEU A 464 -6.01 -8.77 2.42
C LEU A 464 -5.70 -9.29 3.83
N THR A 465 -6.61 -9.11 4.77
CA THR A 465 -6.47 -9.66 6.14
C THR A 465 -6.33 -11.18 6.13
N ARG A 466 -7.15 -11.89 5.35
CA ARG A 466 -7.10 -13.34 5.20
C ARG A 466 -5.83 -13.81 4.49
N ARG A 467 -5.45 -13.10 3.43
CA ARG A 467 -4.25 -13.42 2.63
C ARG A 467 -2.94 -13.23 3.38
N CYS A 468 -2.94 -12.37 4.40
CA CYS A 468 -1.81 -12.21 5.32
C CYS A 468 -1.71 -13.34 6.37
N ILE A 469 -2.81 -14.08 6.60
CA ILE A 469 -2.85 -15.21 7.53
C ILE A 469 -2.49 -16.52 6.84
N SER A 470 -3.03 -16.76 5.63
CA SER A 470 -2.80 -17.98 4.85
C SER A 470 -2.59 -17.68 3.37
N GLU A 471 -1.87 -18.56 2.68
CA GLU A 471 -1.75 -18.53 1.21
C GLU A 471 -3.09 -18.79 0.51
N ASP A 472 -3.84 -19.76 1.04
CA ASP A 472 -5.23 -19.97 0.69
C ASP A 472 -6.10 -19.05 1.55
N ALA A 473 -6.41 -17.86 1.04
CA ALA A 473 -7.22 -16.87 1.75
C ALA A 473 -8.67 -17.36 1.96
N ASP A 474 -9.19 -18.26 1.13
CA ASP A 474 -10.57 -18.76 1.26
C ASP A 474 -10.70 -19.80 2.38
N SER A 475 -9.60 -20.42 2.80
CA SER A 475 -9.54 -21.26 4.01
C SER A 475 -9.70 -20.49 5.32
N VAL A 476 -9.50 -19.17 5.30
CA VAL A 476 -9.49 -18.32 6.51
C VAL A 476 -10.88 -17.69 6.71
N PRO A 477 -11.55 -17.90 7.84
CA PRO A 477 -12.82 -17.23 8.12
C PRO A 477 -12.70 -15.70 8.14
N ILE A 478 -13.72 -15.02 7.63
CA ILE A 478 -13.81 -13.55 7.72
C ILE A 478 -13.78 -13.11 9.19
N GLY A 479 -12.98 -12.08 9.47
CA GLY A 479 -12.82 -11.53 10.81
C GLY A 479 -11.89 -12.35 11.72
N GLN A 480 -11.20 -13.37 11.21
CA GLN A 480 -10.09 -13.97 11.94
C GLN A 480 -8.99 -12.92 12.18
N PHE A 481 -8.68 -12.68 13.44
CA PHE A 481 -7.75 -11.65 13.84
C PHE A 481 -6.32 -12.16 13.89
N SER A 482 -5.40 -11.39 13.32
CA SER A 482 -3.97 -11.46 13.56
C SER A 482 -3.44 -10.03 13.58
N TRP A 483 -2.55 -9.72 14.52
CA TRP A 483 -1.91 -8.41 14.57
C TRP A 483 -1.18 -8.07 13.27
N PHE A 484 -0.56 -9.07 12.64
CA PHE A 484 0.10 -8.88 11.35
C PHE A 484 -0.89 -8.43 10.28
N SER A 485 -1.99 -9.17 10.13
CA SER A 485 -2.98 -8.89 9.10
C SER A 485 -3.71 -7.57 9.34
N PHE A 486 -4.01 -7.25 10.60
CA PHE A 486 -4.60 -5.99 11.02
C PHE A 486 -3.72 -4.79 10.68
N LEU A 487 -2.42 -4.85 11.03
CA LEU A 487 -1.48 -3.74 10.78
C LEU A 487 -1.18 -3.60 9.30
N VAL A 488 -0.86 -4.69 8.59
CA VAL A 488 -0.59 -4.67 7.15
C VAL A 488 -1.78 -4.13 6.37
N SER A 489 -3.00 -4.58 6.70
CA SER A 489 -4.21 -4.06 6.03
C SER A 489 -4.44 -2.58 6.30
N SER A 490 -4.19 -2.09 7.51
CA SER A 490 -4.41 -0.67 7.87
C SER A 490 -3.34 0.25 7.26
N ILE A 491 -2.08 -0.22 7.21
CA ILE A 491 -0.98 0.50 6.57
C ILE A 491 -1.19 0.55 5.06
N ALA A 492 -1.61 -0.57 4.44
CA ALA A 492 -1.94 -0.62 3.02
C ALA A 492 -3.11 0.32 2.68
N PHE A 493 -4.14 0.37 3.53
CA PHE A 493 -5.25 1.32 3.39
C PHE A 493 -4.72 2.76 3.43
N GLY A 494 -3.92 3.11 4.44
CA GLY A 494 -3.35 4.45 4.56
C GLY A 494 -2.44 4.86 3.39
N ALA A 495 -1.65 3.93 2.87
CA ALA A 495 -0.76 4.19 1.73
C ALA A 495 -1.51 4.61 0.45
N LEU A 496 -2.77 4.24 0.29
CA LEU A 496 -3.60 4.65 -0.86
C LEU A 496 -4.20 6.05 -0.74
N HIS A 497 -4.22 6.63 0.47
CA HIS A 497 -4.93 7.89 0.75
C HIS A 497 -4.01 9.13 0.66
N GLY A 498 -2.92 9.04 -0.11
CA GLY A 498 -2.07 10.17 -0.46
C GLY A 498 -1.52 10.92 0.76
N ASP A 499 -1.79 12.22 0.84
CA ASP A 499 -1.26 13.09 1.91
C ASP A 499 -1.98 12.87 3.25
N ALA A 500 -3.19 12.29 3.23
CA ALA A 500 -3.94 11.90 4.43
C ALA A 500 -3.55 10.51 4.96
N TRP A 501 -2.40 9.96 4.56
CA TRP A 501 -1.98 8.60 4.88
C TRP A 501 -2.06 8.27 6.37
N LEU A 502 -1.61 9.16 7.26
CA LEU A 502 -1.61 8.90 8.71
C LEU A 502 -3.03 8.79 9.26
N ALA A 503 -3.91 9.73 8.87
CA ALA A 503 -5.31 9.70 9.24
C ALA A 503 -5.98 8.41 8.74
N ALA A 504 -5.70 8.03 7.49
CA ALA A 504 -6.22 6.83 6.88
C ALA A 504 -5.69 5.55 7.54
N ILE A 505 -4.43 5.49 8.03
CA ILE A 505 -3.96 4.34 8.82
C ILE A 505 -4.80 4.17 10.08
N VAL A 506 -5.00 5.26 10.85
CA VAL A 506 -5.73 5.22 12.12
C VAL A 506 -7.22 4.88 11.88
N VAL A 507 -7.85 5.53 10.90
CA VAL A 507 -9.22 5.22 10.49
C VAL A 507 -9.33 3.78 9.98
N GLY A 508 -8.33 3.31 9.25
CA GLY A 508 -8.26 1.93 8.80
C GLY A 508 -8.17 0.92 9.95
N MET A 509 -7.48 1.25 11.03
CA MET A 509 -7.47 0.45 12.26
C MET A 509 -8.85 0.41 12.91
N LEU A 510 -9.59 1.54 12.92
CA LEU A 510 -10.97 1.60 13.44
C LEU A 510 -11.92 0.71 12.62
N PHE A 511 -11.80 0.69 11.29
CA PHE A 511 -12.58 -0.23 10.45
C PHE A 511 -12.21 -1.70 10.69
N GLY A 512 -10.91 -1.98 10.92
CA GLY A 512 -10.46 -3.30 11.37
C GLY A 512 -11.02 -3.72 12.74
N LEU A 513 -11.20 -2.77 13.66
CA LEU A 513 -11.84 -2.99 14.96
C LEU A 513 -13.35 -3.28 14.80
N ALA A 514 -14.03 -2.54 13.92
CA ALA A 514 -15.43 -2.82 13.59
C ALA A 514 -15.61 -4.24 13.04
N LEU A 515 -14.67 -4.73 12.21
CA LEU A 515 -14.65 -6.12 11.76
C LEU A 515 -14.42 -7.09 12.93
N SER A 516 -13.39 -6.87 13.76
CA SER A 516 -12.89 -7.87 14.71
C SER A 516 -13.84 -8.13 15.89
N THR A 517 -14.64 -7.14 16.27
CA THR A 517 -15.60 -7.23 17.39
C THR A 517 -16.68 -8.29 17.18
N ARG A 518 -17.32 -8.33 16.00
CA ARG A 518 -18.38 -9.31 15.67
C ARG A 518 -18.02 -10.28 14.56
N ARG A 519 -16.80 -10.18 14.02
CA ARG A 519 -16.32 -10.96 12.87
C ARG A 519 -17.24 -10.84 11.64
N ARG A 520 -17.73 -9.62 11.40
CA ARG A 520 -18.66 -9.31 10.31
C ARG A 520 -18.06 -8.25 9.41
N LEU A 521 -17.85 -8.58 8.14
CA LEU A 521 -17.35 -7.61 7.15
C LEU A 521 -18.29 -6.40 6.99
N PHE A 522 -19.59 -6.65 7.08
CA PHE A 522 -20.60 -5.61 6.98
C PHE A 522 -20.43 -4.51 8.05
N ASP A 523 -19.86 -4.82 9.22
CA ASP A 523 -19.61 -3.82 10.26
C ASP A 523 -18.53 -2.83 9.87
N ALA A 524 -17.44 -3.31 9.24
CA ALA A 524 -16.42 -2.42 8.69
C ALA A 524 -17.00 -1.52 7.58
N VAL A 525 -17.84 -2.09 6.71
CA VAL A 525 -18.54 -1.34 5.65
C VAL A 525 -19.42 -0.25 6.26
N VAL A 526 -20.23 -0.56 7.28
CA VAL A 526 -21.11 0.42 7.93
C VAL A 526 -20.30 1.51 8.61
N ALA A 527 -19.22 1.18 9.31
CA ALA A 527 -18.34 2.16 9.93
C ALA A 527 -17.77 3.13 8.88
N HIS A 528 -17.22 2.60 7.78
CA HIS A 528 -16.66 3.39 6.70
C HIS A 528 -17.72 4.23 5.97
N ALA A 529 -18.86 3.63 5.61
CA ALA A 529 -19.99 4.35 5.02
C ALA A 529 -20.48 5.50 5.91
N THR A 530 -20.53 5.29 7.23
CA THR A 530 -20.90 6.33 8.20
C THR A 530 -19.89 7.47 8.19
N THR A 531 -18.58 7.16 8.22
CA THR A 531 -17.52 8.18 8.14
C THR A 531 -17.67 9.02 6.87
N ASN A 532 -17.88 8.38 5.72
CA ASN A 532 -18.00 9.09 4.45
C ASN A 532 -19.31 9.86 4.32
N ALA A 533 -20.40 9.40 4.94
CA ALA A 533 -21.66 10.12 4.97
C ALA A 533 -21.55 11.42 5.78
N LEU A 534 -20.92 11.36 6.95
CA LEU A 534 -20.64 12.53 7.79
C LEU A 534 -19.70 13.51 7.08
N LEU A 535 -18.64 13.01 6.45
CA LEU A 535 -17.71 13.83 5.68
C LEU A 535 -18.41 14.52 4.48
N SER A 536 -19.23 13.77 3.74
CA SER A 536 -20.01 14.32 2.61
C SER A 536 -20.97 15.42 3.09
N GLY A 537 -21.66 15.20 4.22
CA GLY A 537 -22.54 16.19 4.83
C GLY A 537 -21.78 17.44 5.28
N TYR A 538 -20.61 17.27 5.92
CA TYR A 538 -19.75 18.38 6.34
C TYR A 538 -19.25 19.21 5.15
N VAL A 539 -18.77 18.57 4.08
CA VAL A 539 -18.28 19.26 2.89
C VAL A 539 -19.39 20.05 2.20
N ILE A 540 -20.57 19.45 2.03
CA ILE A 540 -21.72 20.11 1.40
C ILE A 540 -22.20 21.30 2.25
N ALA A 541 -22.23 21.14 3.58
CA ALA A 541 -22.70 22.20 4.48
C ALA A 541 -21.72 23.37 4.60
N THR A 542 -20.40 23.12 4.49
CA THR A 542 -19.37 24.14 4.71
C THR A 542 -18.76 24.69 3.43
N GLY A 543 -18.98 24.05 2.27
CA GLY A 543 -18.28 24.38 1.02
C GLY A 543 -16.80 23.98 1.02
N SER A 544 -16.36 23.15 1.96
CA SER A 544 -14.95 22.74 2.11
C SER A 544 -14.57 21.63 1.13
N TRP A 545 -14.72 21.86 -0.17
CA TRP A 545 -14.56 20.85 -1.24
C TRP A 545 -13.21 20.13 -1.21
N ALA A 546 -12.15 20.80 -0.74
CA ALA A 546 -10.82 20.23 -0.53
C ALA A 546 -10.80 18.94 0.31
N GLN A 547 -11.74 18.78 1.24
CA GLN A 547 -11.77 17.60 2.12
C GLN A 547 -12.38 16.36 1.46
N TRP A 548 -12.93 16.49 0.25
CA TRP A 548 -13.49 15.37 -0.48
C TRP A 548 -12.48 14.71 -1.44
N GLY A 549 -11.26 15.24 -1.52
CA GLY A 549 -10.26 14.94 -2.54
C GLY A 549 -9.44 13.68 -2.35
#